data_AF-A0A923TPX7-F1
#
_entry.id   AF-A0A923TPX7-F1
#
_cell.length_a   1.000
_cell.length_b   1.000
_cell.length_c   1.000
_cell.angle_alpha   90.00
_cell.angle_beta   90.00
_cell.angle_gamma   90.00
#
_symmetry.space_group_name_H-M   'P 1'
#
loop_
_entity.id
_entity.type
_entity.pdbx_description
1 polymer ?
#
loop_
_entity_poly.entity_id
_entity_poly.type
_entity_poly.pdbx_seq_one_letter_code
_entity_poly.pdbx_strand_id
1 'polypeptide(L)'
;VRSGSSVRIDQYVAQGEATDVAAFALLRGALRSVTGWIGKIGGGQQYRITSNTATIGVRGTDHEVVLVPEESASGDLVAGVHDRVNEGATTITNARGRIDVAQGSAGFAPRTGELPQLHPRVPGFFNRLRTANDSRVLQHRQALRGLMEARLRERGKLGAGQNFSDFVARHRLGGANQPPGPGQRARPGVTANPATPGTSAESAQERRAARREERLKREQEREEKLPRERRRRE
;
A
#
# COMPACT_ATOMS: atom_id res chain seq x y z
N VAL A 1 11.14 -5.83 -17.04
CA VAL A 1 11.69 -7.07 -16.47
C VAL A 1 13.12 -7.25 -17.00
N ARG A 2 14.10 -7.56 -16.13
CA ARG A 2 15.49 -7.77 -16.57
C ARG A 2 15.67 -9.18 -17.16
N SER A 3 16.74 -9.40 -17.93
CA SER A 3 17.05 -10.75 -18.47
C SER A 3 17.23 -11.76 -17.33
N GLY A 4 16.89 -13.03 -17.58
CA GLY A 4 16.99 -14.11 -16.59
C GLY A 4 16.06 -13.96 -15.37
N SER A 5 15.06 -13.09 -15.46
CA SER A 5 14.10 -12.85 -14.38
C SER A 5 12.79 -13.60 -14.64
N SER A 6 12.15 -14.07 -13.57
CA SER A 6 10.84 -14.71 -13.62
C SER A 6 9.88 -13.95 -12.71
N VAL A 7 8.77 -13.50 -13.29
CA VAL A 7 7.74 -12.70 -12.62
C VAL A 7 6.38 -13.32 -12.91
N ARG A 8 5.57 -13.51 -11.88
CA ARG A 8 4.17 -13.89 -12.00
C ARG A 8 3.28 -12.69 -11.71
N ILE A 9 2.22 -12.52 -12.49
CA ILE A 9 1.18 -11.54 -12.23
C ILE A 9 0.07 -12.26 -11.46
N ASP A 10 -0.11 -11.91 -10.20
CA ASP A 10 -1.15 -12.52 -9.36
C ASP A 10 -2.49 -11.80 -9.55
N GLN A 11 -2.46 -10.47 -9.70
CA GLN A 11 -3.67 -9.67 -9.94
C GLN A 11 -3.33 -8.34 -10.61
N TYR A 12 -4.16 -7.91 -11.58
CA TYR A 12 -4.01 -6.60 -12.20
C TYR A 12 -5.37 -6.00 -12.59
N VAL A 13 -5.74 -4.89 -11.94
CA VAL A 13 -6.93 -4.08 -12.22
C VAL A 13 -6.52 -2.61 -12.20
N ALA A 14 -6.78 -1.90 -13.30
CA ALA A 14 -6.39 -0.51 -13.48
C ALA A 14 -7.53 0.28 -14.14
N GLN A 15 -8.59 0.60 -13.38
CA GLN A 15 -9.77 1.35 -13.83
C GLN A 15 -9.72 2.85 -13.49
N GLY A 16 -8.72 3.29 -12.72
CA GLY A 16 -8.61 4.65 -12.20
C GLY A 16 -9.40 4.82 -10.90
N GLU A 17 -9.47 3.76 -10.08
CA GLU A 17 -10.16 3.75 -8.80
C GLU A 17 -9.18 3.48 -7.65
N ALA A 18 -9.52 3.92 -6.43
CA ALA A 18 -8.72 3.62 -5.24
C ALA A 18 -8.61 2.11 -4.93
N THR A 19 -9.53 1.30 -5.46
CA THR A 19 -9.57 -0.16 -5.35
C THR A 19 -8.76 -0.89 -6.43
N ASP A 20 -8.19 -0.16 -7.39
CA ASP A 20 -7.28 -0.74 -8.38
C ASP A 20 -6.14 -1.48 -7.68
N VAL A 21 -5.64 -2.55 -8.29
CA VAL A 21 -4.66 -3.44 -7.67
C VAL A 21 -3.65 -3.92 -8.70
N ALA A 22 -2.39 -4.00 -8.30
CA ALA A 22 -1.30 -4.57 -9.06
C ALA A 22 -0.46 -5.42 -8.11
N ALA A 23 -0.64 -6.74 -8.19
CA ALA A 23 0.06 -7.72 -7.37
C ALA A 23 0.93 -8.61 -8.25
N PHE A 24 2.22 -8.64 -7.93
CA PHE A 24 3.23 -9.43 -8.64
C PHE A 24 4.00 -10.30 -7.67
N ALA A 25 4.46 -11.46 -8.13
CA ALA A 25 5.47 -12.25 -7.46
C ALA A 25 6.77 -12.25 -8.26
N LEU A 26 7.87 -11.77 -7.67
CA LEU A 26 9.21 -11.89 -8.24
C LEU A 26 9.83 -13.21 -7.77
N LEU A 27 9.93 -14.16 -8.70
CA LEU A 27 10.43 -15.51 -8.42
C LEU A 27 11.94 -15.60 -8.61
N ARG A 28 12.50 -14.80 -9.53
CA ARG A 28 13.95 -14.73 -9.81
C ARG A 28 14.31 -13.41 -10.48
N GLY A 29 15.53 -12.92 -10.23
CA GLY A 29 16.13 -11.82 -10.99
C GLY A 29 15.64 -10.45 -10.55
N ALA A 30 15.36 -9.57 -11.49
CA ALA A 30 15.08 -8.16 -11.23
C ALA A 30 13.90 -7.59 -12.03
N LEU A 31 13.12 -6.75 -11.35
CA LEU A 31 11.95 -6.05 -11.87
C LEU A 31 12.06 -4.57 -11.55
N ARG A 32 12.22 -3.75 -12.58
CA ARG A 32 11.92 -2.32 -12.52
C ARG A 32 10.48 -2.09 -12.94
N SER A 33 9.73 -1.35 -12.13
CA SER A 33 8.31 -1.10 -12.39
C SER A 33 7.94 0.36 -12.24
N VAL A 34 7.06 0.80 -13.15
CA VAL A 34 6.42 2.11 -13.13
C VAL A 34 4.95 1.93 -12.75
N THR A 35 4.56 2.32 -11.54
CA THR A 35 3.26 1.91 -10.92
C THR A 35 2.03 2.66 -11.44
N GLY A 36 2.23 3.78 -12.15
CA GLY A 36 1.15 4.62 -12.67
C GLY A 36 0.30 5.24 -11.55
N TRP A 37 -1.03 5.26 -11.75
CA TRP A 37 -1.95 5.80 -10.74
C TRP A 37 -2.15 4.89 -9.54
N ILE A 38 -2.05 3.56 -9.72
CA ILE A 38 -2.34 2.58 -8.66
C ILE A 38 -1.48 2.84 -7.42
N GLY A 39 -0.17 3.01 -7.61
CA GLY A 39 0.77 3.31 -6.51
C GLY A 39 0.56 4.69 -5.89
N LYS A 40 -0.16 5.61 -6.57
CA LYS A 40 -0.38 6.99 -6.10
C LYS A 40 -1.71 7.15 -5.36
N ILE A 41 -2.77 6.46 -5.81
CA ILE A 41 -4.12 6.60 -5.26
C ILE A 41 -4.52 5.52 -4.26
N GLY A 42 -3.89 4.33 -4.30
CA GLY A 42 -4.34 3.20 -3.49
C GLY A 42 -4.20 3.38 -1.97
N GLY A 43 -3.29 4.20 -1.48
CA GLY A 43 -2.97 4.23 -0.04
C GLY A 43 -1.93 3.18 0.39
N GLY A 44 -1.25 2.57 -0.58
CA GLY A 44 0.04 1.87 -0.40
C GLY A 44 0.00 0.35 -0.35
N GLN A 45 -1.19 -0.27 -0.33
CA GLN A 45 -1.34 -1.75 -0.25
C GLN A 45 -1.78 -2.39 -1.59
N GLN A 46 -2.23 -1.57 -2.52
CA GLN A 46 -2.78 -1.94 -3.82
C GLN A 46 -1.70 -2.34 -4.80
N TYR A 47 -0.54 -1.70 -4.71
CA TYR A 47 0.63 -2.09 -5.46
C TYR A 47 1.56 -2.89 -4.55
N ARG A 48 1.81 -4.15 -4.90
CA ARG A 48 2.75 -5.01 -4.18
C ARG A 48 3.57 -5.90 -5.10
N ILE A 49 4.85 -6.06 -4.74
CA ILE A 49 5.71 -7.10 -5.29
C ILE A 49 6.10 -8.02 -4.13
N THR A 50 5.73 -9.28 -4.21
CA THR A 50 6.07 -10.30 -3.21
C THR A 50 7.21 -11.16 -3.72
N SER A 51 8.08 -11.58 -2.81
CA SER A 51 9.14 -12.56 -3.04
C SER A 51 9.13 -13.58 -1.89
N ASN A 52 10.01 -14.58 -1.96
CA ASN A 52 10.21 -15.52 -0.86
C ASN A 52 10.81 -14.88 0.41
N THR A 53 11.30 -13.65 0.35
CA THR A 53 12.05 -12.98 1.44
C THR A 53 11.30 -11.79 2.02
N ALA A 54 10.63 -11.00 1.16
CA ALA A 54 9.93 -9.78 1.56
C ALA A 54 8.79 -9.41 0.61
N THR A 55 7.89 -8.57 1.12
CA THR A 55 6.88 -7.86 0.33
C THR A 55 7.25 -6.39 0.23
N ILE A 56 7.21 -5.86 -0.99
CA ILE A 56 7.50 -4.48 -1.32
C ILE A 56 6.19 -3.80 -1.68
N GLY A 57 5.78 -2.85 -0.85
CA GLY A 57 4.66 -1.95 -1.12
C GLY A 57 5.17 -0.67 -1.78
N VAL A 58 4.34 -0.05 -2.61
CA VAL A 58 4.73 1.17 -3.34
C VAL A 58 3.76 2.31 -3.09
N ARG A 59 4.31 3.47 -2.73
CA ARG A 59 3.61 4.76 -2.66
C ARG A 59 4.12 5.76 -3.72
N GLY A 60 5.13 5.34 -4.49
CA GLY A 60 5.82 6.11 -5.53
C GLY A 60 5.53 5.65 -6.95
N THR A 61 6.37 6.08 -7.89
CA THR A 61 6.19 5.85 -9.33
C THR A 61 7.18 4.84 -9.87
N ASP A 62 8.48 4.92 -9.52
CA ASP A 62 9.57 4.18 -10.20
C ASP A 62 10.54 3.61 -9.16
N HIS A 63 10.68 2.28 -9.18
CA HIS A 63 11.56 1.53 -8.30
C HIS A 63 12.06 0.26 -9.00
N GLU A 64 13.17 -0.27 -8.51
CA GLU A 64 13.83 -1.46 -9.02
C GLU A 64 14.07 -2.47 -7.91
N VAL A 65 13.41 -3.62 -8.04
CA VAL A 65 13.50 -4.74 -7.12
C VAL A 65 14.43 -5.80 -7.68
N VAL A 66 15.33 -6.31 -6.86
CA VAL A 66 16.25 -7.40 -7.20
C VAL A 66 16.14 -8.48 -6.13
N LEU A 67 15.80 -9.69 -6.55
CA LEU A 67 15.87 -10.88 -5.70
C LEU A 67 17.18 -11.61 -6.00
N VAL A 68 18.05 -11.64 -5.00
CA VAL A 68 19.34 -12.33 -5.03
C VAL A 68 19.19 -13.64 -4.24
N PRO A 69 19.21 -14.80 -4.92
CA PRO A 69 19.22 -16.08 -4.23
C PRO A 69 20.65 -16.38 -3.71
N GLU A 70 20.76 -17.29 -2.74
CA GLU A 70 22.03 -17.56 -2.04
C GLU A 70 23.15 -18.00 -2.99
N GLU A 71 22.82 -18.82 -3.99
CA GLU A 71 23.77 -19.31 -4.99
C GLU A 71 24.33 -18.22 -5.90
N SER A 72 23.69 -17.05 -5.95
CA SER A 72 24.14 -15.90 -6.75
C SER A 72 24.82 -14.81 -5.91
N ALA A 73 24.85 -14.97 -4.59
CA ALA A 73 25.45 -13.99 -3.70
C ALA A 73 26.98 -13.94 -3.91
N SER A 74 27.52 -12.75 -4.11
CA SER A 74 28.95 -12.54 -4.39
C SER A 74 29.35 -11.08 -4.15
N GLY A 75 30.42 -10.84 -3.40
CA GLY A 75 30.95 -9.50 -3.16
C GLY A 75 29.91 -8.54 -2.58
N ASP A 76 29.53 -7.49 -3.35
CA ASP A 76 28.53 -6.49 -2.98
C ASP A 76 27.06 -6.95 -3.20
N LEU A 77 26.87 -8.13 -3.78
CA LEU A 77 25.56 -8.74 -4.05
C LEU A 77 25.22 -9.74 -2.92
N VAL A 78 24.47 -9.28 -1.93
CA VAL A 78 24.09 -10.08 -0.75
C VAL A 78 22.77 -10.82 -1.00
N ALA A 79 22.63 -12.04 -0.47
CA ALA A 79 21.40 -12.81 -0.60
C ALA A 79 20.20 -12.12 0.10
N GLY A 80 19.11 -11.94 -0.65
CA GLY A 80 17.90 -11.29 -0.16
C GLY A 80 17.24 -10.42 -1.22
N VAL A 81 16.41 -9.48 -0.76
CA VAL A 81 15.66 -8.57 -1.63
C VAL A 81 16.21 -7.17 -1.48
N HIS A 82 16.66 -6.61 -2.59
CA HIS A 82 17.08 -5.22 -2.68
C HIS A 82 16.03 -4.42 -3.43
N ASP A 83 15.76 -3.20 -2.97
CA ASP A 83 14.86 -2.28 -3.64
C ASP A 83 15.50 -0.90 -3.74
N ARG A 84 15.59 -0.35 -4.96
CA ARG A 84 16.08 1.00 -5.22
C ARG A 84 14.93 1.87 -5.69
N VAL A 85 14.75 3.02 -5.03
CA VAL A 85 13.68 3.96 -5.38
C VAL A 85 14.22 5.08 -6.25
N ASN A 86 13.70 5.20 -7.47
CA ASN A 86 14.06 6.28 -8.40
C ASN A 86 13.11 7.47 -8.25
N GLU A 87 11.82 7.25 -7.98
CA GLU A 87 10.82 8.30 -7.80
C GLU A 87 9.73 7.88 -6.79
N GLY A 88 9.48 8.75 -5.80
CA GLY A 88 8.47 8.55 -4.76
C GLY A 88 9.03 7.78 -3.56
N ALA A 89 8.29 6.78 -3.06
CA ALA A 89 8.71 5.97 -1.92
C ALA A 89 8.16 4.54 -2.00
N THR A 90 8.89 3.61 -1.43
CA THR A 90 8.49 2.21 -1.28
C THR A 90 8.61 1.79 0.19
N THR A 91 8.06 0.64 0.52
CA THR A 91 8.18 0.07 1.85
C THR A 91 8.54 -1.41 1.73
N ILE A 92 9.59 -1.84 2.42
CA ILE A 92 10.00 -3.25 2.46
C ILE A 92 9.51 -3.85 3.76
N THR A 93 8.74 -4.93 3.68
CA THR A 93 8.18 -5.62 4.85
C THR A 93 8.55 -7.10 4.82
N ASN A 94 9.00 -7.62 5.95
CA ASN A 94 9.17 -9.06 6.18
C ASN A 94 8.59 -9.44 7.56
N ALA A 95 8.81 -10.68 8.00
CA ALA A 95 8.28 -11.18 9.28
C ALA A 95 8.82 -10.45 10.53
N ARG A 96 9.95 -9.75 10.44
CA ARG A 96 10.59 -9.06 11.57
C ARG A 96 10.28 -7.58 11.64
N GLY A 97 9.84 -6.98 10.54
CA GLY A 97 9.39 -5.59 10.55
C GLY A 97 9.30 -4.97 9.17
N ARG A 98 9.29 -3.64 9.17
CA ARG A 98 9.06 -2.79 8.00
C ARG A 98 10.03 -1.62 8.01
N ILE A 99 10.52 -1.27 6.83
CA ILE A 99 11.20 0.01 6.58
C ILE A 99 10.54 0.73 5.41
N ASP A 100 10.66 2.06 5.43
CA ASP A 100 10.28 2.92 4.31
C ASP A 100 11.57 3.36 3.59
N VAL A 101 11.56 3.27 2.26
CA VAL A 101 12.69 3.65 1.40
C VAL A 101 12.28 4.87 0.59
N ALA A 102 13.00 5.98 0.82
CA ALA A 102 12.76 7.24 0.14
C ALA A 102 13.41 7.29 -1.24
N GLN A 103 12.98 8.23 -2.06
CA GLN A 103 13.57 8.52 -3.36
C GLN A 103 15.09 8.69 -3.29
N GLY A 104 15.79 8.10 -4.25
CA GLY A 104 17.25 8.15 -4.34
C GLY A 104 17.97 7.18 -3.41
N SER A 105 17.24 6.46 -2.55
CA SER A 105 17.79 5.49 -1.60
C SER A 105 17.55 4.05 -2.05
N ALA A 106 18.21 3.11 -1.37
CA ALA A 106 17.96 1.69 -1.52
C ALA A 106 17.77 1.02 -0.14
N GLY A 107 16.91 0.01 -0.09
CA GLY A 107 16.70 -0.85 1.07
C GLY A 107 17.03 -2.30 0.76
N PHE A 108 17.13 -3.09 1.82
CA PHE A 108 17.47 -4.51 1.80
C PHE A 108 16.66 -5.28 2.83
N ALA A 109 16.09 -6.40 2.42
CA ALA A 109 15.61 -7.44 3.32
C ALA A 109 16.51 -8.67 3.20
N PRO A 110 17.27 -9.01 4.26
CA PRO A 110 18.13 -10.19 4.28
C PRO A 110 17.35 -11.49 4.10
N ARG A 111 17.90 -12.43 3.33
CA ARG A 111 17.33 -13.78 3.17
C ARG A 111 17.25 -14.55 4.49
N THR A 112 18.16 -14.25 5.42
CA THR A 112 18.21 -14.80 6.80
C THR A 112 16.97 -14.45 7.62
N GLY A 113 16.16 -13.51 7.14
CA GLY A 113 14.91 -13.10 7.79
C GLY A 113 15.09 -12.04 8.85
N GLU A 114 16.27 -11.43 9.00
CA GLU A 114 16.51 -10.29 9.89
C GLU A 114 15.70 -9.05 9.51
N LEU A 115 15.67 -8.03 10.38
CA LEU A 115 14.95 -6.78 10.10
C LEU A 115 15.44 -6.16 8.78
N PRO A 116 14.55 -5.66 7.91
CA PRO A 116 14.96 -4.91 6.73
C PRO A 116 15.77 -3.67 7.12
N GLN A 117 16.75 -3.30 6.31
CA GLN A 117 17.66 -2.19 6.58
C GLN A 117 17.81 -1.31 5.34
N LEU A 118 18.13 -0.03 5.56
CA LEU A 118 18.54 0.87 4.49
C LEU A 118 20.00 0.59 4.11
N HIS A 119 20.29 0.65 2.82
CA HIS A 119 21.68 0.70 2.36
C HIS A 119 22.27 2.08 2.71
N PRO A 120 23.53 2.15 3.21
CA PRO A 120 24.21 3.43 3.43
C PRO A 120 24.34 4.27 2.14
N ARG A 121 24.51 3.59 1.01
CA ARG A 121 24.53 4.15 -0.35
C ARG A 121 23.93 3.14 -1.30
N VAL A 122 23.34 3.60 -2.40
CA VAL A 122 22.80 2.70 -3.44
C VAL A 122 23.90 1.75 -3.93
N PRO A 123 23.73 0.42 -3.79
CA PRO A 123 24.74 -0.54 -4.23
C PRO A 123 25.08 -0.45 -5.71
N GLY A 124 26.36 -0.66 -6.05
CA GLY A 124 26.88 -0.53 -7.41
C GLY A 124 26.28 -1.54 -8.39
N PHE A 125 25.84 -2.72 -7.92
CA PHE A 125 25.23 -3.74 -8.77
C PHE A 125 23.97 -3.24 -9.50
N PHE A 126 23.22 -2.29 -8.95
CA PHE A 126 22.08 -1.68 -9.64
C PHE A 126 22.49 -1.03 -10.96
N ASN A 127 23.70 -0.47 -11.02
CA ASN A 127 24.22 0.12 -12.25
C ASN A 127 24.61 -0.96 -13.27
N ARG A 128 25.05 -2.14 -12.80
CA ARG A 128 25.38 -3.29 -13.66
C ARG A 128 24.14 -3.97 -14.26
N LEU A 129 22.99 -3.85 -13.59
CA LEU A 129 21.69 -4.33 -14.10
C LEU A 129 21.07 -3.41 -15.17
N ARG A 130 21.63 -2.20 -15.36
CA ARG A 130 21.13 -1.27 -16.38
C ARG A 130 21.39 -1.82 -17.77
N THR A 131 20.43 -1.59 -18.66
CA THR A 131 20.48 -1.96 -20.07
C THR A 131 20.17 -0.72 -20.92
N ALA A 132 20.33 -0.83 -22.24
CA ALA A 132 19.93 0.22 -23.18
C ALA A 132 18.43 0.60 -23.05
N ASN A 133 17.61 -0.28 -22.45
CA ASN A 133 16.19 -0.02 -22.21
C ASN A 133 15.95 0.97 -21.06
N ASP A 134 16.92 1.26 -20.18
CA ASP A 134 16.71 2.22 -19.09
C ASP A 134 16.41 3.64 -19.60
N SER A 135 17.03 4.06 -20.70
CA SER A 135 16.71 5.35 -21.34
C SER A 135 15.28 5.35 -21.88
N ARG A 136 14.83 4.22 -22.43
CA ARG A 136 13.44 4.05 -22.88
C ARG A 136 12.46 4.07 -21.71
N VAL A 137 12.79 3.50 -20.55
CA VAL A 137 11.95 3.57 -19.35
C VAL A 137 11.79 5.01 -18.88
N LEU A 138 12.86 5.81 -18.91
CA LEU A 138 12.80 7.24 -18.56
C LEU A 138 11.93 8.05 -19.52
N GLN A 139 12.06 7.82 -20.84
CA GLN A 139 11.21 8.45 -21.86
C GLN A 139 9.75 7.99 -21.72
N HIS A 140 9.53 6.69 -21.55
CA HIS A 140 8.20 6.11 -21.39
C HIS A 140 7.51 6.64 -20.13
N ARG A 141 8.23 6.87 -19.02
CA ARG A 141 7.69 7.51 -17.82
C ARG A 141 7.12 8.91 -18.08
N GLN A 142 7.82 9.72 -18.87
CA GLN A 142 7.34 11.06 -19.23
C GLN A 142 6.07 10.96 -20.09
N ALA A 143 6.05 10.04 -21.07
CA ALA A 143 4.89 9.78 -21.91
C ALA A 143 3.69 9.18 -21.13
N LEU A 144 3.96 8.32 -20.14
CA LEU A 144 2.95 7.67 -19.31
C LEU A 144 2.08 8.68 -18.58
N ARG A 145 2.61 9.85 -18.19
CA ARG A 145 1.79 10.89 -17.56
C ARG A 145 0.67 11.37 -18.50
N GLY A 146 1.02 11.75 -19.73
CA GLY A 146 0.03 12.18 -20.72
C GLY A 146 -0.95 11.07 -21.10
N LEU A 147 -0.45 9.84 -21.25
CA LEU A 147 -1.30 8.68 -21.51
C LEU A 147 -2.26 8.40 -20.34
N MET A 148 -1.82 8.53 -19.09
CA MET A 148 -2.69 8.38 -17.93
C MET A 148 -3.77 9.46 -17.90
N GLU A 149 -3.42 10.72 -18.17
CA GLU A 149 -4.40 11.81 -18.23
C GLU A 149 -5.44 11.56 -19.33
N ALA A 150 -5.00 11.13 -20.53
CA ALA A 150 -5.90 10.76 -21.63
C ALA A 150 -6.83 9.61 -21.23
N ARG A 151 -6.28 8.52 -20.67
CA ARG A 151 -7.07 7.36 -20.21
C ARG A 151 -8.07 7.72 -19.12
N LEU A 152 -7.69 8.60 -18.19
CA LEU A 152 -8.61 9.06 -17.14
C LEU A 152 -9.71 9.96 -17.70
N ARG A 153 -9.41 10.78 -18.72
CA ARG A 153 -10.43 11.59 -19.42
C ARG A 153 -11.40 10.72 -20.21
N GLU A 154 -10.90 9.75 -20.97
CA GLU A 154 -11.71 8.77 -21.70
C GLU A 154 -12.70 8.04 -20.77
N ARG A 155 -12.30 7.82 -19.51
CA ARG A 155 -13.10 7.17 -18.48
C ARG A 155 -13.98 8.13 -17.67
N GLY A 156 -14.02 9.42 -18.02
CA GLY A 156 -14.76 10.44 -17.28
C GLY A 156 -14.24 10.71 -15.86
N LYS A 157 -13.01 10.27 -15.54
CA LYS A 157 -12.38 10.43 -14.22
C LYS A 157 -11.62 11.75 -14.08
N LEU A 158 -11.32 12.42 -15.20
CA LEU A 158 -10.62 13.70 -15.25
C LEU A 158 -11.41 14.69 -16.11
N GLY A 159 -11.74 15.85 -15.55
CA GLY A 159 -12.48 16.92 -16.23
C GLY A 159 -11.61 17.81 -17.12
N ALA A 160 -12.25 18.71 -17.87
CA ALA A 160 -11.57 19.72 -18.67
C ALA A 160 -10.72 20.64 -17.76
N GLY A 161 -9.47 20.90 -18.15
CA GLY A 161 -8.52 21.71 -17.37
C GLY A 161 -7.89 20.99 -16.17
N GLN A 162 -8.38 19.80 -15.78
CA GLN A 162 -7.77 19.01 -14.72
C GLN A 162 -6.59 18.20 -15.24
N ASN A 163 -5.60 18.00 -14.37
CA ASN A 163 -4.40 17.22 -14.62
C ASN A 163 -4.28 16.02 -13.65
N PHE A 164 -3.28 15.18 -13.87
CA PHE A 164 -3.08 13.98 -13.09
C PHE A 164 -2.90 14.22 -11.57
N SER A 165 -2.24 15.31 -11.19
CA SER A 165 -2.04 15.65 -9.78
C SER A 165 -3.36 15.96 -9.09
N ASP A 166 -4.29 16.64 -9.77
CA ASP A 166 -5.63 16.95 -9.23
C ASP A 166 -6.41 15.66 -8.98
N PHE A 167 -6.31 14.69 -9.89
CA PHE A 167 -6.90 13.38 -9.73
C PHE A 167 -6.33 12.63 -8.51
N VAL A 168 -4.99 12.61 -8.37
CA VAL A 168 -4.33 11.97 -7.22
C VAL A 168 -4.71 12.65 -5.91
N ALA A 169 -4.74 13.98 -5.86
CA ALA A 169 -5.13 14.75 -4.68
C ALA A 169 -6.55 14.42 -4.22
N ARG A 170 -7.51 14.38 -5.16
CA ARG A 170 -8.90 13.98 -4.87
C ARG A 170 -9.00 12.58 -4.27
N HIS A 171 -8.22 11.61 -4.77
CA HIS A 171 -8.26 10.24 -4.26
C HIS A 171 -7.52 10.06 -2.93
N ARG A 172 -6.48 10.86 -2.66
CA ARG A 172 -5.79 10.85 -1.36
C ARG A 172 -6.61 11.50 -0.25
N LEU A 173 -7.41 12.51 -0.58
CA LEU A 173 -8.29 13.21 0.35
C LEU A 173 -9.67 12.52 0.49
N GLY A 174 -10.11 11.78 -0.53
CA GLY A 174 -11.44 11.17 -0.66
C GLY A 174 -11.76 9.95 0.21
N GLY A 175 -11.00 9.72 1.30
CA GLY A 175 -11.46 8.84 2.38
C GLY A 175 -12.70 9.37 3.12
N ALA A 176 -13.05 10.65 2.93
CA ALA A 176 -14.29 11.26 3.37
C ALA A 176 -14.85 12.17 2.26
N ASN A 177 -16.09 11.93 1.82
CA ASN A 177 -16.85 12.69 0.80
C ASN A 177 -16.32 12.64 -0.65
N GLN A 178 -16.80 11.67 -1.43
CA GLN A 178 -16.87 11.80 -2.89
C GLN A 178 -18.07 12.67 -3.28
N PRO A 179 -17.90 13.71 -4.13
CA PRO A 179 -19.02 14.26 -4.88
C PRO A 179 -19.44 13.28 -5.99
N PRO A 180 -20.74 13.21 -6.35
CA PRO A 180 -21.22 12.28 -7.36
C PRO A 180 -20.60 12.60 -8.73
N GLY A 181 -20.15 11.57 -9.43
CA GLY A 181 -19.61 11.69 -10.78
C GLY A 181 -20.68 12.19 -11.78
N PRO A 182 -20.28 12.88 -12.86
CA PRO A 182 -21.22 13.39 -13.85
C PRO A 182 -21.73 12.20 -14.68
N GLY A 183 -22.97 11.75 -14.43
CA GLY A 183 -23.54 10.66 -15.23
C GLY A 183 -24.81 9.98 -14.74
N GLN A 184 -25.32 10.27 -13.54
CA GLN A 184 -26.61 9.72 -13.12
C GLN A 184 -27.72 10.75 -13.32
N ARG A 185 -28.45 10.60 -14.45
CA ARG A 185 -29.74 11.27 -14.65
C ARG A 185 -30.67 10.89 -13.50
N ALA A 186 -31.09 11.91 -12.74
CA ALA A 186 -32.07 11.77 -11.67
C ALA A 186 -33.37 11.15 -12.22
N ARG A 187 -33.85 10.09 -11.58
CA ARG A 187 -35.25 9.67 -11.68
C ARG A 187 -36.06 10.54 -10.73
N PRO A 188 -37.14 11.21 -11.17
CA PRO A 188 -37.96 12.03 -10.29
C PRO A 188 -38.93 11.15 -9.48
N GLY A 189 -39.04 11.45 -8.19
CA GLY A 189 -40.19 11.06 -7.38
C GLY A 189 -39.88 10.11 -6.22
N VAL A 190 -39.37 10.65 -5.11
CA VAL A 190 -39.91 10.35 -3.77
C VAL A 190 -39.82 11.63 -2.95
N THR A 191 -40.94 11.99 -2.35
CA THR A 191 -41.21 13.19 -1.55
C THR A 191 -40.26 13.35 -0.38
N ALA A 192 -39.86 14.61 -0.15
CA ALA A 192 -39.12 15.06 1.01
C ALA A 192 -39.89 14.86 2.32
N ASN A 193 -39.18 14.60 3.41
CA ASN A 193 -39.61 14.96 4.76
C ASN A 193 -38.46 15.65 5.50
N PRO A 194 -38.74 16.64 6.37
CA PRO A 194 -37.77 17.64 6.79
C PRO A 194 -36.90 17.21 7.97
N ALA A 195 -35.85 17.99 8.19
CA ALA A 195 -34.73 17.80 9.11
C ALA A 195 -35.09 17.58 10.59
N THR A 196 -34.16 16.95 11.33
CA THR A 196 -33.99 17.17 12.77
C THR A 196 -32.49 17.33 13.08
N PRO A 197 -32.05 18.42 13.76
CA PRO A 197 -30.66 18.63 14.15
C PRO A 197 -30.35 18.11 15.56
N GLY A 198 -29.15 17.57 15.75
CA GLY A 198 -28.48 17.47 17.05
C GLY A 198 -28.53 16.09 17.73
N THR A 199 -27.34 15.51 17.98
CA THR A 199 -26.97 14.70 19.18
C THR A 199 -25.60 14.05 18.97
N SER A 200 -24.53 14.81 19.20
CA SER A 200 -23.14 14.32 19.19
C SER A 200 -22.45 14.70 20.50
N ALA A 201 -22.65 13.90 21.55
CA ALA A 201 -21.74 13.74 22.70
C ALA A 201 -22.37 12.85 23.80
N GLU A 202 -23.64 13.10 24.17
CA GLU A 202 -24.32 12.41 25.28
C GLU A 202 -24.50 10.90 25.05
N SER A 203 -24.83 10.50 23.82
CA SER A 203 -25.08 9.10 23.45
C SER A 203 -23.83 8.21 23.50
N ALA A 204 -22.63 8.78 23.51
CA ALA A 204 -21.37 8.04 23.68
C ALA A 204 -21.00 7.84 25.16
N GLN A 205 -21.41 8.76 26.03
CA GLN A 205 -21.10 8.75 27.45
C GLN A 205 -22.00 7.76 28.20
N GLU A 206 -23.28 7.71 27.86
CA GLU A 206 -24.24 6.71 28.39
C GLU A 206 -23.86 5.27 28.01
N ARG A 207 -23.39 5.04 26.76
CA ARG A 207 -22.92 3.72 26.32
C ARG A 207 -21.65 3.26 27.03
N ARG A 208 -20.80 4.19 27.50
CA ARG A 208 -19.60 3.88 28.30
C ARG A 208 -19.95 3.58 29.75
N ALA A 209 -20.92 4.30 30.33
CA ALA A 209 -21.43 4.04 31.67
C ALA A 209 -22.09 2.66 31.77
N ALA A 210 -22.98 2.32 30.82
CA ALA A 210 -23.67 1.03 30.79
C ALA A 210 -22.70 -0.17 30.69
N ARG A 211 -21.64 -0.06 29.88
CA ARG A 211 -20.61 -1.10 29.75
C ARG A 211 -19.76 -1.27 31.02
N ARG A 212 -19.57 -0.21 31.80
CA ARG A 212 -18.81 -0.24 33.06
C ARG A 212 -19.62 -0.94 34.15
N GLU A 213 -20.91 -0.66 34.24
CA GLU A 213 -21.82 -1.33 35.18
C GLU A 213 -21.96 -2.83 34.86
N GLU A 214 -22.09 -3.19 33.58
CA GLU A 214 -22.17 -4.60 33.19
C GLU A 214 -20.87 -5.37 33.54
N ARG A 215 -19.70 -4.71 33.43
CA ARG A 215 -18.42 -5.31 33.81
C ARG A 215 -18.31 -5.55 35.32
N LEU A 216 -18.73 -4.58 36.13
CA LEU A 216 -18.73 -4.69 37.59
C LEU A 216 -19.69 -5.78 38.08
N LYS A 217 -20.86 -5.91 37.44
CA LYS A 217 -21.82 -6.96 37.76
C LYS A 217 -21.27 -8.36 37.47
N ARG A 218 -20.59 -8.54 36.33
CA ARG A 218 -19.91 -9.81 35.99
C ARG A 218 -18.74 -10.13 36.90
N GLU A 219 -18.05 -9.13 37.44
CA GLU A 219 -16.92 -9.31 38.37
C GLU A 219 -17.43 -9.75 39.75
N GLN A 220 -18.51 -9.14 40.25
CA GLN A 220 -19.18 -9.56 41.49
C GLN A 220 -19.77 -10.98 41.40
N GLU A 221 -20.45 -11.31 40.30
CA GLU A 221 -20.97 -12.67 40.08
C GLU A 221 -19.86 -13.73 39.98
N ARG A 222 -18.65 -13.32 39.56
CA ARG A 222 -17.49 -14.20 39.47
C ARG A 222 -16.85 -14.42 40.84
N GLU A 223 -16.79 -13.40 41.69
CA GLU A 223 -16.33 -13.52 43.08
C GLU A 223 -17.30 -14.35 43.95
N GLU A 224 -18.61 -14.22 43.75
CA GLU A 224 -19.61 -15.04 44.46
C GLU A 224 -19.59 -16.52 44.07
N LYS A 225 -19.13 -16.85 42.85
CA LYS A 225 -19.05 -18.22 42.35
C LYS A 225 -17.71 -18.92 42.61
N LEU A 226 -16.77 -18.30 43.34
CA LEU A 226 -15.57 -19.00 43.79
C LEU A 226 -15.93 -20.02 44.90
N PRO A 227 -15.57 -21.31 44.78
CA PRO A 227 -15.85 -22.31 45.80
C PRO A 227 -15.16 -21.96 47.14
N ARG A 228 -15.89 -22.08 48.26
CA ARG A 228 -15.37 -21.97 49.63
C ARG A 228 -14.49 -23.18 50.03
N GLU A 229 -13.49 -23.52 49.22
CA GLU A 229 -12.47 -24.51 49.57
C GLU A 229 -11.08 -23.89 49.56
N ARG A 230 -10.76 -23.21 50.66
CA ARG A 230 -9.43 -23.14 51.32
C ARG A 230 -9.47 -22.14 52.49
N ARG A 231 -10.33 -22.41 53.46
CA ARG A 231 -10.15 -21.99 54.86
C ARG A 231 -10.37 -23.21 55.76
N ARG A 232 -9.44 -24.16 55.68
CA ARG A 232 -9.16 -25.19 56.68
C ARG A 232 -7.80 -25.81 56.36
N ARG A 233 -6.75 -25.11 56.77
CA ARG A 233 -5.43 -25.64 57.17
C ARG A 233 -4.79 -24.53 58.02
N GLU A 234 -5.28 -24.42 59.25
CA GLU A 234 -4.40 -24.18 60.39
C GLU A 234 -3.78 -25.53 60.76
#